data_AF-A0A5N7W731-F1
#
_entry.id   AF-A0A5N7W731-F1
#
_cell.length_a   1.000
_cell.length_b   1.000
_cell.length_c   1.000
_cell.angle_alpha   90.00
_cell.angle_beta   90.00
_cell.angle_gamma   90.00
#
_symmetry.space_group_name_H-M   'P 1'
#
loop_
_entity.id
_entity.type
_entity.pdbx_description
1 polymer ?
#
loop_
_entity_poly.entity_id
_entity_poly.type
_entity_poly.pdbx_seq_one_letter_code
_entity_poly.pdbx_strand_id
1 'polypeptide(L)'
;MKPYRQMHAPPFGSATPAPRWSLTDRGAALAILSLPFALAALAFLLAVITTAMGEMAQGTLRFYLAAFSYSYLMACLMCLPAYAIGYGWYWWKTKGGDADLGKPLLWMPLIAAAFVWFPAVLFPQLTGTGRVQVFLLLAGASLVVGYLWVAVVRFILRVWRKV
;
A
#
# COMPACT_ATOMS: atom_id res chain seq x y z
N MET A 1 -53.77 33.40 14.32
CA MET A 1 -52.49 33.79 13.67
C MET A 1 -51.37 33.57 14.67
N LYS A 2 -50.48 32.58 14.44
CA LYS A 2 -49.34 32.27 15.32
C LYS A 2 -48.11 33.06 14.83
N PRO A 3 -47.35 33.74 15.71
CA PRO A 3 -46.19 34.52 15.29
C PRO A 3 -45.05 33.60 14.86
N TYR A 4 -44.41 33.95 13.73
CA TYR A 4 -43.20 33.31 13.23
C TYR A 4 -42.06 33.51 14.24
N ARG A 5 -41.62 32.40 14.85
CA ARG A 5 -40.43 32.35 15.69
C ARG A 5 -39.22 32.63 14.79
N GLN A 6 -38.57 33.78 14.98
CA GLN A 6 -37.29 34.08 14.35
C GLN A 6 -36.31 32.96 14.68
N MET A 7 -35.89 32.21 13.67
CA MET A 7 -34.79 31.26 13.80
C MET A 7 -33.51 32.06 13.94
N HIS A 8 -32.98 32.14 15.16
CA HIS A 8 -31.59 32.54 15.38
C HIS A 8 -30.69 31.63 14.55
N ALA A 9 -29.93 32.23 13.63
CA ALA A 9 -28.79 31.58 13.01
C ALA A 9 -27.81 31.16 14.12
N PRO A 10 -27.28 29.92 14.11
CA PRO A 10 -26.29 29.51 15.10
C PRO A 10 -25.01 30.37 14.94
N PRO A 11 -24.46 30.94 16.03
CA PRO A 11 -23.35 31.89 15.97
C PRO A 11 -21.99 31.19 16.08
N PHE A 12 -21.83 29.97 15.55
CA PHE A 12 -20.60 29.20 15.72
C PHE A 12 -20.20 28.43 14.47
N GLY A 13 -19.01 28.80 13.98
CA GLY A 13 -18.18 27.97 13.13
C GLY A 13 -18.64 27.96 11.68
N SER A 14 -17.99 28.78 10.86
CA SER A 14 -17.67 28.36 9.50
C SER A 14 -17.00 26.99 9.62
N ALA A 15 -17.75 25.90 9.44
CA ALA A 15 -17.19 24.59 9.28
C ALA A 15 -16.33 24.69 8.02
N THR A 16 -15.04 24.97 8.20
CA THR A 16 -14.06 24.91 7.12
C THR A 16 -14.27 23.54 6.51
N PRO A 17 -14.79 23.43 5.28
CA PRO A 17 -15.04 22.12 4.72
C PRO A 17 -13.71 21.39 4.78
N ALA A 18 -13.68 20.26 5.49
CA ALA A 18 -12.49 19.43 5.59
C ALA A 18 -11.96 19.27 4.16
N PRO A 19 -10.65 19.47 3.94
CA PRO A 19 -10.11 19.60 2.60
C PRO A 19 -10.57 18.42 1.74
N ARG A 20 -11.44 18.70 0.77
CA ARG A 20 -12.01 17.68 -0.11
C ARG A 20 -10.91 17.26 -1.07
N TRP A 21 -10.70 15.95 -1.17
CA TRP A 21 -9.74 15.38 -2.10
C TRP A 21 -10.27 15.53 -3.53
N SER A 22 -9.44 16.02 -4.44
CA SER A 22 -9.75 16.19 -5.86
C SER A 22 -9.49 14.92 -6.67
N LEU A 23 -10.00 14.86 -7.91
CA LEU A 23 -9.67 13.81 -8.88
C LEU A 23 -8.15 13.70 -9.12
N THR A 24 -7.44 14.83 -9.08
CA THR A 24 -5.98 14.90 -9.20
C THR A 24 -5.29 14.21 -8.02
N ASP A 25 -5.81 14.38 -6.80
CA ASP A 25 -5.24 13.73 -5.61
C ASP A 25 -5.43 12.21 -5.62
N ARG A 26 -6.54 11.72 -6.19
CA ARG A 26 -6.75 10.28 -6.41
C ARG A 26 -5.70 9.72 -7.36
N GLY A 27 -5.44 10.41 -8.47
CA GLY A 27 -4.41 10.04 -9.44
C GLY A 27 -3.03 9.96 -8.79
N ALA A 28 -2.66 11.00 -8.03
CA ALA A 28 -1.40 11.03 -7.29
C ALA A 28 -1.31 9.89 -6.26
N ALA A 29 -2.37 9.64 -5.49
CA ALA A 29 -2.40 8.54 -4.51
C ALA A 29 -2.21 7.18 -5.19
N LEU A 30 -2.89 6.91 -6.30
CA LEU A 30 -2.75 5.66 -7.05
C LEU A 30 -1.36 5.52 -7.68
N ALA A 31 -0.78 6.60 -8.19
CA ALA A 31 0.57 6.61 -8.74
C ALA A 31 1.63 6.33 -7.66
N ILE A 32 1.48 6.90 -6.47
CA ILE A 32 2.38 6.59 -5.34
C ILE A 32 2.14 5.15 -4.88
N LEU A 33 0.88 4.71 -4.74
CA LEU A 33 0.58 3.34 -4.34
C LEU A 33 1.04 2.29 -5.36
N SER A 34 1.30 2.65 -6.63
CA SER A 34 1.83 1.71 -7.62
C SER A 34 3.35 1.54 -7.55
N LEU A 35 4.05 2.37 -6.76
CA LEU A 35 5.52 2.34 -6.64
C LEU A 35 6.09 0.95 -6.26
N PRO A 36 5.49 0.18 -5.33
CA PRO A 36 5.96 -1.17 -5.02
C PRO A 36 5.93 -2.12 -6.23
N PHE A 37 4.96 -1.98 -7.15
CA PHE A 37 4.92 -2.77 -8.38
C PHE A 37 6.04 -2.35 -9.34
N ALA A 38 6.26 -1.05 -9.49
CA ALA A 38 7.34 -0.52 -10.33
C ALA A 38 8.72 -0.95 -9.82
N LEU A 39 8.93 -0.91 -8.50
CA LEU A 39 10.15 -1.40 -7.86
C LEU A 39 10.33 -2.91 -8.03
N ALA A 40 9.25 -3.71 -7.99
CA ALA A 40 9.31 -5.15 -8.28
C ALA A 40 9.74 -5.42 -9.73
N ALA A 41 9.19 -4.67 -10.70
CA ALA A 41 9.61 -4.78 -12.09
C ALA A 41 11.08 -4.38 -12.28
N LEU A 42 11.53 -3.30 -11.63
CA LEU A 42 12.92 -2.88 -11.67
C LEU A 42 13.85 -3.94 -11.05
N ALA A 43 13.51 -4.48 -9.87
CA ALA A 43 14.29 -5.53 -9.22
C ALA A 43 14.36 -6.80 -10.09
N PHE A 44 13.28 -7.16 -10.77
CA PHE A 44 13.27 -8.27 -11.73
C PHE A 44 14.27 -8.02 -12.88
N LEU A 45 14.22 -6.84 -13.50
CA LEU A 45 15.16 -6.48 -14.56
C LEU A 45 16.62 -6.53 -14.08
N LEU A 46 16.90 -6.00 -12.89
CA LEU A 46 18.24 -6.04 -12.29
C LEU A 46 18.70 -7.48 -12.01
N ALA A 47 17.83 -8.33 -11.46
CA ALA A 47 18.14 -9.73 -11.22
C ALA A 47 18.44 -10.49 -12.53
N VAL A 48 17.67 -10.25 -13.59
CA VAL A 48 17.89 -10.85 -14.91
C VAL A 48 19.21 -10.37 -15.52
N ILE A 49 19.45 -9.05 -15.55
CA ILE A 49 20.68 -8.47 -16.15
C ILE A 49 21.91 -8.97 -15.41
N THR A 50 21.91 -8.91 -14.07
CA THR A 50 23.08 -9.32 -13.28
C THR A 50 23.40 -10.79 -13.47
N THR A 51 22.39 -11.66 -13.52
CA THR A 51 22.55 -13.10 -13.75
C THR A 51 22.98 -13.43 -15.18
N ALA A 52 22.48 -12.70 -16.17
CA ALA A 52 22.86 -12.89 -17.58
C ALA A 52 24.35 -12.58 -17.84
N MET A 53 24.99 -11.76 -17.00
CA MET A 53 26.42 -11.43 -17.11
C MET A 53 27.37 -12.49 -16.51
N GLY A 54 26.86 -13.68 -16.17
CA GLY A 54 27.66 -14.83 -15.73
C GLY A 54 28.12 -14.74 -14.28
N GLU A 55 29.17 -15.51 -13.95
CA GLU A 55 29.64 -15.70 -12.57
C GLU A 55 30.00 -14.37 -11.90
N MET A 56 29.53 -14.20 -10.66
CA MET A 56 29.75 -12.99 -9.87
C MET A 56 30.72 -13.27 -8.74
N ALA A 57 31.84 -12.54 -8.73
CA ALA A 57 32.71 -12.51 -7.57
C ALA A 57 31.98 -11.86 -6.39
N GLN A 58 32.03 -12.55 -5.24
CA GLN A 58 31.47 -12.06 -3.99
C GLN A 58 32.16 -10.74 -3.58
N GLY A 59 31.38 -9.79 -3.06
CA GLY A 59 31.88 -8.47 -2.64
C GLY A 59 31.90 -7.41 -3.75
N THR A 60 31.54 -7.74 -4.99
CA THR A 60 31.38 -6.75 -6.06
C THR A 60 30.05 -6.00 -5.95
N LEU A 61 29.98 -4.78 -6.49
CA LEU A 61 28.72 -4.02 -6.57
C LEU A 61 27.62 -4.83 -7.25
N ARG A 62 27.97 -5.56 -8.32
CA ARG A 62 27.06 -6.43 -9.07
C ARG A 62 26.47 -7.53 -8.19
N PHE A 63 27.29 -8.15 -7.34
CA PHE A 63 26.84 -9.17 -6.39
C PHE A 63 25.83 -8.60 -5.39
N TYR A 64 26.12 -7.43 -4.78
CA TYR A 64 25.19 -6.81 -3.84
C TYR A 64 23.89 -6.37 -4.50
N LEU A 65 23.95 -5.86 -5.74
CA LEU A 65 22.77 -5.47 -6.52
C LEU A 65 21.88 -6.68 -6.81
N ALA A 66 22.48 -7.81 -7.20
CA ALA A 66 21.77 -9.07 -7.42
C ALA A 66 21.13 -9.57 -6.12
N ALA A 67 21.91 -9.66 -5.04
CA ALA A 67 21.44 -10.14 -3.74
C ALA A 67 20.28 -9.29 -3.20
N PHE A 68 20.38 -7.97 -3.32
CA PHE A 68 19.31 -7.04 -2.93
C PHE A 68 18.06 -7.25 -3.80
N SER A 69 18.23 -7.35 -5.12
CA SER A 69 17.11 -7.56 -6.05
C SER A 69 16.38 -8.88 -5.77
N TYR A 70 17.10 -9.98 -5.55
CA TYR A 70 16.52 -11.27 -5.19
C TYR A 70 15.79 -11.24 -3.85
N SER A 71 16.38 -10.60 -2.84
CA SER A 71 15.76 -10.45 -1.52
C SER A 71 14.46 -9.66 -1.60
N TYR A 72 14.48 -8.56 -2.38
CA TYR A 72 13.28 -7.75 -2.62
C TYR A 72 12.22 -8.53 -3.39
N LEU A 73 12.59 -9.26 -4.45
CA LEU A 73 11.66 -10.09 -5.22
C LEU A 73 11.04 -11.19 -4.36
N MET A 74 11.79 -11.80 -3.44
CA MET A 74 11.23 -12.75 -2.48
C MET A 74 10.22 -12.10 -1.55
N ALA A 75 10.53 -10.92 -1.01
CA ALA A 75 9.56 -10.16 -0.21
C ALA A 75 8.31 -9.82 -1.03
N CYS A 76 8.46 -9.45 -2.31
CA CYS A 76 7.35 -9.21 -3.23
C CYS A 76 6.54 -10.48 -3.48
N LEU A 77 7.16 -11.64 -3.71
CA LEU A 77 6.43 -12.90 -3.86
C LEU A 77 5.49 -13.16 -2.67
N MET A 78 5.96 -12.83 -1.46
CA MET A 78 5.20 -13.03 -0.22
C MET A 78 4.10 -11.97 -0.02
N CYS A 79 4.38 -10.70 -0.32
CA CYS A 79 3.50 -9.59 0.09
C CYS A 79 2.72 -8.94 -1.06
N LEU A 80 3.25 -8.99 -2.29
CA LEU A 80 2.71 -8.28 -3.45
C LEU A 80 1.33 -8.79 -3.89
N PRO A 81 0.99 -10.10 -3.84
CA PRO A 81 -0.36 -10.57 -4.18
C PRO A 81 -1.43 -9.98 -3.24
N ALA A 82 -1.17 -10.00 -1.93
CA ALA A 82 -2.02 -9.39 -0.92
C ALA A 82 -2.12 -7.86 -1.12
N TYR A 83 -0.99 -7.22 -1.40
CA TYR A 83 -0.94 -5.80 -1.70
C TYR A 83 -1.75 -5.44 -2.95
N ALA A 84 -1.72 -6.27 -4.00
CA ALA A 84 -2.51 -6.09 -5.21
C ALA A 84 -4.01 -6.13 -4.95
N ILE A 85 -4.46 -7.01 -4.06
CA ILE A 85 -5.87 -7.07 -3.64
C ILE A 85 -6.26 -5.80 -2.88
N GLY A 86 -5.42 -5.37 -1.92
CA GLY A 86 -5.64 -4.11 -1.20
C GLY A 86 -5.66 -2.89 -2.12
N TYR A 87 -4.75 -2.84 -3.10
CA TYR A 87 -4.66 -1.78 -4.10
C TYR A 87 -5.90 -1.75 -5.00
N GLY A 88 -6.32 -2.92 -5.50
CA GLY A 88 -7.53 -3.06 -6.31
C GLY A 88 -8.79 -2.64 -5.56
N TRP A 89 -8.89 -3.03 -4.28
CA TRP A 89 -9.97 -2.60 -3.39
C TRP A 89 -9.97 -1.07 -3.20
N TYR A 90 -8.81 -0.46 -2.95
CA TYR A 90 -8.68 1.00 -2.83
C TYR A 90 -9.09 1.72 -4.12
N TRP A 91 -8.61 1.22 -5.27
CA TRP A 91 -8.95 1.76 -6.58
C TRP A 91 -10.47 1.71 -6.86
N TRP A 92 -11.11 0.58 -6.53
CA TRP A 92 -12.56 0.41 -6.67
C TRP A 92 -13.34 1.32 -5.72
N LYS A 93 -12.93 1.39 -4.45
CA LYS A 93 -13.62 2.18 -3.41
C LYS A 93 -13.55 3.69 -3.67
N THR A 94 -12.50 4.15 -4.34
CA THR A 94 -12.27 5.58 -4.63
C THR A 94 -12.74 6.01 -6.02
N LYS A 95 -13.35 5.12 -6.82
CA LYS A 95 -13.77 5.39 -8.20
C LYS A 95 -14.83 6.50 -8.33
N GLY A 96 -15.62 6.74 -7.28
CA GLY A 96 -16.80 7.62 -7.29
C GLY A 96 -16.57 9.13 -7.12
N GLY A 97 -15.32 9.63 -7.10
CA GLY A 97 -15.02 11.08 -7.09
C GLY A 97 -15.28 11.83 -5.77
N ASP A 98 -16.35 11.50 -5.04
CA ASP A 98 -16.78 12.16 -3.79
C ASP A 98 -16.33 11.43 -2.51
N ALA A 99 -15.60 10.34 -2.63
CA ALA A 99 -15.16 9.55 -1.48
C ALA A 99 -13.95 10.19 -0.80
N ASP A 100 -14.05 10.44 0.51
CA ASP A 100 -12.90 10.75 1.39
C ASP A 100 -11.80 9.71 1.16
N LEU A 101 -10.71 10.08 0.48
CA LEU A 101 -9.60 9.18 0.13
C LEU A 101 -8.83 8.69 1.38
N GLY A 102 -8.91 9.44 2.48
CA GLY A 102 -8.14 9.14 3.69
C GLY A 102 -8.60 7.87 4.39
N LYS A 103 -9.92 7.63 4.48
CA LYS A 103 -10.46 6.44 5.15
C LYS A 103 -10.13 5.15 4.41
N PRO A 104 -10.43 4.99 3.10
CA PRO A 104 -10.05 3.81 2.34
C PRO A 104 -8.54 3.53 2.41
N LEU A 105 -7.70 4.56 2.39
CA LEU A 105 -6.24 4.37 2.46
C LEU A 105 -5.81 3.71 3.78
N LEU A 106 -6.47 4.01 4.90
CA LEU A 106 -6.20 3.38 6.20
C LEU A 106 -6.71 1.93 6.30
N TRP A 107 -7.74 1.58 5.53
CA TRP A 107 -8.28 0.23 5.49
C TRP A 107 -7.49 -0.70 4.55
N MET A 108 -6.77 -0.15 3.58
CA MET A 108 -6.03 -0.93 2.58
C MET A 108 -5.08 -1.99 3.19
N PRO A 109 -4.26 -1.68 4.23
CA PRO A 109 -3.38 -2.69 4.85
C PRO A 109 -4.16 -3.83 5.53
N LEU A 110 -5.30 -3.54 6.14
CA LEU A 110 -6.17 -4.55 6.77
C LEU A 110 -6.76 -5.49 5.71
N ILE A 111 -7.25 -4.92 4.61
CA ILE A 111 -7.75 -5.71 3.48
C ILE A 111 -6.61 -6.58 2.95
N ALA A 112 -5.42 -6.02 2.69
CA ALA A 112 -4.28 -6.78 2.20
C ALA A 112 -3.89 -7.93 3.16
N ALA A 113 -3.78 -7.67 4.46
CA ALA A 113 -3.41 -8.66 5.46
C ALA A 113 -4.37 -9.86 5.51
N ALA A 114 -5.67 -9.64 5.24
CA ALA A 114 -6.65 -10.72 5.15
C ALA A 114 -6.37 -11.69 3.98
N PHE A 115 -5.56 -11.30 2.98
CA PHE A 115 -5.19 -12.11 1.82
C PHE A 115 -3.72 -12.57 1.81
N VAL A 116 -2.98 -12.35 2.90
CA VAL A 116 -1.59 -12.80 3.09
C VAL A 116 -1.47 -14.32 3.29
N TRP A 117 -2.58 -15.06 3.27
CA TRP A 117 -2.55 -16.53 3.25
C TRP A 117 -2.06 -17.10 1.91
N PHE A 118 -2.03 -16.32 0.83
CA PHE A 118 -1.62 -16.79 -0.50
C PHE A 118 -0.21 -17.43 -0.54
N PRO A 119 0.83 -16.84 0.10
CA PRO A 119 2.13 -17.49 0.29
C PRO A 119 2.11 -18.83 1.01
N ALA A 120 1.16 -19.10 1.92
CA ALA A 120 1.10 -20.36 2.63
C ALA A 120 0.81 -21.55 1.69
N VAL A 121 0.25 -21.28 0.51
CA VAL A 121 0.06 -22.27 -0.57
C VAL A 121 1.41 -22.75 -1.13
N LEU A 122 2.46 -21.92 -1.05
CA LEU A 122 3.81 -22.25 -1.50
C LEU A 122 4.60 -23.14 -0.51
N PHE A 123 4.08 -23.35 0.70
CA PHE A 123 4.72 -24.16 1.74
C PHE A 123 3.81 -25.33 2.19
N PRO A 124 3.48 -26.27 1.29
CA PRO A 124 2.57 -27.39 1.58
C PRO A 124 3.08 -28.30 2.70
N GLN A 125 4.39 -28.37 2.92
CA GLN A 125 5.06 -29.16 3.95
C GLN A 125 4.79 -28.71 5.39
N LEU A 126 4.24 -27.51 5.61
CA LEU A 126 3.93 -27.03 6.95
C LEU A 126 2.69 -27.75 7.51
N THR A 127 2.80 -28.25 8.74
CA THR A 127 1.67 -28.81 9.51
C THR A 127 0.66 -27.72 9.88
N GLY A 128 -0.57 -28.09 10.28
CA GLY A 128 -1.64 -27.14 10.59
C GLY A 128 -1.21 -25.99 11.53
N THR A 129 -0.53 -26.29 12.63
CA THR A 129 0.00 -25.29 13.56
C THR A 129 1.09 -24.41 12.95
N GLY A 130 2.00 -24.99 12.16
CA GLY A 130 3.05 -24.25 11.47
C GLY A 130 2.51 -23.27 10.43
N ARG A 131 1.44 -23.66 9.71
CA ARG A 131 0.75 -22.77 8.76
C ARG A 131 0.13 -21.56 9.45
N VAL A 132 -0.49 -21.75 10.61
CA VAL A 132 -1.08 -20.65 11.40
C VAL A 132 0.00 -19.68 11.89
N GLN A 133 1.12 -20.18 12.39
CA GLN A 133 2.24 -19.32 12.84
C GLN A 133 2.82 -18.49 11.69
N VAL A 134 3.09 -19.12 10.55
CA VAL A 134 3.61 -18.42 9.36
C VAL A 134 2.60 -17.39 8.85
N PHE A 135 1.31 -17.72 8.83
CA PHE A 135 0.26 -16.77 8.48
C PHE A 135 0.24 -15.57 9.42
N LEU A 136 0.26 -15.77 10.73
CA LEU A 136 0.23 -14.67 11.71
C LEU A 136 1.47 -13.77 11.59
N LEU A 137 2.65 -14.36 11.37
CA LEU A 137 3.89 -13.61 11.17
C LEU A 137 3.83 -12.77 9.89
N LEU A 138 3.41 -13.36 8.78
CA LEU A 138 3.28 -12.65 7.50
C LEU A 138 2.19 -11.58 7.57
N ALA A 139 1.04 -11.86 8.19
CA ALA A 139 -0.03 -10.90 8.36
C ALA A 139 0.42 -9.72 9.22
N GLY A 140 1.12 -9.98 10.34
CA GLY A 140 1.72 -8.96 11.18
C GLY A 140 2.75 -8.11 10.44
N ALA A 141 3.68 -8.73 9.72
CA ALA A 141 4.67 -8.03 8.90
C ALA A 141 4.01 -7.18 7.81
N SER A 142 3.00 -7.72 7.12
CA SER A 142 2.23 -7.03 6.08
C SER A 142 1.48 -5.81 6.64
N LEU A 143 0.88 -5.93 7.83
CA LEU A 143 0.23 -4.80 8.50
C LEU A 143 1.24 -3.70 8.85
N VAL A 144 2.36 -4.05 9.47
CA VAL A 144 3.40 -3.08 9.86
C VAL A 144 3.92 -2.34 8.63
N VAL A 145 4.35 -3.08 7.61
CA VAL A 145 4.88 -2.50 6.37
C VAL A 145 3.80 -1.72 5.62
N GLY A 146 2.58 -2.25 5.55
CA GLY A 146 1.45 -1.60 4.87
C GLY A 146 1.04 -0.28 5.53
N TYR A 147 1.00 -0.22 6.87
CA TYR A 147 0.71 1.02 7.58
C TYR A 147 1.85 2.03 7.50
N LEU A 148 3.11 1.59 7.56
CA LEU A 148 4.26 2.46 7.30
C LEU A 148 4.17 3.06 5.90
N TRP A 149 3.85 2.23 4.90
CA TRP A 149 3.69 2.70 3.53
C TRP A 149 2.54 3.69 3.37
N VAL A 150 1.37 3.40 3.95
CA VAL A 150 0.24 4.34 3.99
C VAL A 150 0.63 5.66 4.64
N ALA A 151 1.41 5.64 5.73
CA ALA A 151 1.91 6.85 6.36
C ALA A 151 2.80 7.67 5.41
N VAL A 152 3.70 7.02 4.67
CA VAL A 152 4.53 7.64 3.62
C VAL A 152 3.66 8.25 2.52
N VAL A 153 2.69 7.51 1.99
CA VAL A 153 1.77 8.02 0.94
C VAL A 153 1.02 9.25 1.44
N ARG A 154 0.47 9.22 2.66
CA ARG A 154 -0.21 10.38 3.26
C ARG A 154 0.73 11.56 3.46
N PHE A 155 1.97 11.32 3.85
CA PHE A 155 2.97 12.37 4.00
C PHE A 155 3.28 13.04 2.67
N ILE A 156 3.54 12.26 1.62
CA ILE A 156 3.82 12.78 0.26
C ILE A 156 2.63 13.61 -0.23
N LEU A 157 1.39 13.10 -0.12
CA LEU A 157 0.19 13.82 -0.55
C LEU A 157 -0.02 15.12 0.24
N ARG A 158 0.32 15.14 1.54
CA ARG A 158 0.25 16.37 2.35
C ARG A 158 1.29 17.41 1.93
N VAL A 159 2.50 16.98 1.58
CA VAL A 159 3.55 17.88 1.07
C VAL A 159 3.12 18.43 -0.28
N TRP A 160 2.63 17.58 -1.17
CA TRP A 160 2.21 17.96 -2.52
C TRP A 160 1.07 18.99 -2.53
N ARG A 161 0.12 18.87 -1.59
CA ARG A 161 -0.98 19.83 -1.41
C ARG A 161 -0.58 21.17 -0.77
N LYS A 162 0.64 21.28 -0.22
CA LYS A 162 1.18 22.53 0.32
C LYS A 162 2.00 23.32 -0.71
N VAL A 163 2.33 22.68 -1.83
CA VAL A 163 2.97 23.29 -3.02
C VAL A 163 1.85 23.78 -3.94
#